data_AF-A0A428Y1Z4-F1
#
_entry.id   AF-A0A428Y1Z4-F1
#
_cell.length_a   1.000
_cell.length_b   1.000
_cell.length_c   1.000
_cell.angle_alpha   90.00
_cell.angle_beta   90.00
_cell.angle_gamma   90.00
#
_symmetry.space_group_name_H-M   'P 1'
#
loop_
_entity.id
_entity.type
_entity.pdbx_description
1 polymer ?
#
loop_
_entity_poly.entity_id
_entity_poly.type
_entity_poly.pdbx_seq_one_letter_code
_entity_poly.pdbx_strand_id
1 'polypeptide(L)'
;PTPQRTSSTWAAFLNSQAHAVIAADFFETTTLTGARLYVLAVIEHATRRIRILGATAHPTAGWVAQTARNLVMDLEDTGCQVKYLIRDRDRKYPALFDTVLADAGIDVVLTGIRTPRMNAIMERWVRTCRRELLDRTLILNQRHLLHALREYETFYNGHRPHQGIANARPLAPLPEPITDPDRLTQLDIRRRDRLGGVLHEYEHAA
;
A
#
# COMPACT_ATOMS: atom_id res chain seq x y z
N PRO A 1 39.25 -5.93 -23.73
CA PRO A 1 38.24 -5.25 -22.89
C PRO A 1 37.28 -6.28 -22.26
N THR A 2 37.49 -6.57 -20.98
CA THR A 2 36.66 -7.50 -20.20
C THR A 2 35.29 -6.86 -19.93
N PRO A 3 34.15 -7.57 -20.09
CA PRO A 3 32.85 -6.98 -19.80
C PRO A 3 32.73 -6.70 -18.30
N GLN A 4 32.47 -5.45 -17.93
CA GLN A 4 32.15 -5.06 -16.55
C GLN A 4 30.86 -5.75 -16.12
N ARG A 5 30.99 -6.85 -15.37
CA ARG A 5 29.90 -7.46 -14.61
C ARG A 5 29.69 -6.70 -13.30
N THR A 6 29.18 -5.48 -13.39
CA THR A 6 28.52 -4.79 -12.27
C THR A 6 27.04 -4.74 -12.57
N SER A 7 26.39 -5.90 -12.65
CA SER A 7 24.93 -5.95 -12.68
C SER A 7 24.41 -5.54 -11.31
N SER A 8 23.96 -4.29 -11.16
CA SER A 8 23.16 -3.88 -10.00
C SER A 8 21.99 -4.85 -9.86
N THR A 9 21.83 -5.47 -8.69
CA THR A 9 20.67 -6.34 -8.45
C THR A 9 19.39 -5.52 -8.52
N TRP A 10 18.26 -6.13 -8.88
CA TRP A 10 16.96 -5.48 -8.86
C TRP A 10 16.67 -4.82 -7.50
N ALA A 11 17.12 -5.43 -6.41
CA ALA A 11 17.01 -4.86 -5.07
C ALA A 11 17.84 -3.58 -4.89
N ALA A 12 19.08 -3.54 -5.41
CA ALA A 12 19.92 -2.34 -5.35
C ALA A 12 19.35 -1.18 -6.20
N PHE A 13 18.81 -1.49 -7.38
CA PHE A 13 18.10 -0.52 -8.22
C PHE A 13 16.86 0.03 -7.51
N LEU A 14 16.02 -0.84 -6.96
CA LEU A 14 14.81 -0.41 -6.24
C LEU A 14 15.15 0.42 -5.01
N ASN A 15 16.21 0.09 -4.27
CA ASN A 15 16.61 0.86 -3.09
C ASN A 15 17.13 2.26 -3.45
N SER A 16 17.91 2.41 -4.54
CA SER A 16 18.46 3.71 -4.92
C SER A 16 17.42 4.67 -5.49
N GLN A 17 16.30 4.16 -6.00
CA GLN A 17 15.21 4.94 -6.60
C GLN A 17 13.88 4.81 -5.84
N ALA A 18 13.88 4.22 -4.64
CA ALA A 18 12.65 3.83 -3.93
C ALA A 18 11.65 4.97 -3.73
N HIS A 19 12.14 6.21 -3.60
CA HIS A 19 11.31 7.41 -3.40
C HIS A 19 10.51 7.79 -4.65
N ALA A 20 10.97 7.37 -5.84
CA ALA A 20 10.32 7.64 -7.11
C ALA A 20 9.46 6.46 -7.60
N VAL A 21 9.35 5.38 -6.82
CA VAL A 21 8.68 4.13 -7.23
C VAL A 21 7.47 3.85 -6.34
N ILE A 22 6.32 3.66 -6.98
CA ILE A 22 5.14 3.05 -6.38
C ILE A 22 4.84 1.73 -7.07
N ALA A 23 4.13 0.84 -6.38
CA ALA A 23 3.65 -0.41 -6.92
C ALA A 23 2.14 -0.50 -6.77
N ALA A 24 1.46 -1.04 -7.79
CA ALA A 24 0.01 -1.22 -7.83
C ALA A 24 -0.34 -2.70 -8.00
N ASP A 25 -1.47 -3.09 -7.44
CA ASP A 25 -2.05 -4.42 -7.68
C ASP A 25 -3.55 -4.44 -7.44
N PHE A 26 -4.23 -5.35 -8.15
CA PHE A 26 -5.60 -5.73 -7.88
C PHE A 26 -5.63 -6.94 -6.96
N PHE A 27 -6.46 -6.89 -5.93
CA PHE A 27 -6.80 -8.08 -5.16
C PHE A 27 -8.30 -8.15 -4.92
N GLU A 28 -8.78 -9.35 -4.61
CA GLU A 28 -10.21 -9.63 -4.49
C GLU A 28 -10.61 -10.09 -3.09
N THR A 29 -11.85 -9.82 -2.73
CA THR A 29 -12.50 -10.41 -1.55
C THR A 29 -13.93 -10.81 -1.90
N THR A 30 -14.54 -11.60 -1.04
CA THR A 30 -15.90 -12.10 -1.21
C THR A 30 -16.79 -11.55 -0.10
N THR A 31 -17.97 -11.06 -0.44
CA THR A 31 -18.96 -10.63 0.55
C THR A 31 -19.60 -11.84 1.24
N LEU A 32 -20.34 -11.58 2.33
CA LEU A 32 -21.15 -12.57 3.04
C LEU A 32 -22.15 -13.28 2.10
N THR A 33 -22.62 -12.59 1.06
CA THR A 33 -23.53 -13.12 0.03
C THR A 33 -22.82 -13.87 -1.10
N GLY A 34 -21.49 -14.02 -1.06
CA GLY A 34 -20.71 -14.68 -2.11
C GLY A 34 -20.33 -13.77 -3.28
N ALA A 35 -20.67 -12.48 -3.26
CA ALA A 35 -20.32 -11.55 -4.33
C ALA A 35 -18.82 -11.20 -4.29
N ARG A 36 -18.14 -11.32 -5.42
CA ARG A 36 -16.73 -10.93 -5.55
C ARG A 36 -16.60 -9.41 -5.71
N LEU A 37 -15.69 -8.82 -4.93
CA LEU A 37 -15.29 -7.42 -5.03
C LEU A 37 -13.80 -7.34 -5.33
N TYR A 38 -13.44 -6.40 -6.21
CA TYR A 38 -12.07 -6.09 -6.59
C TYR A 38 -11.63 -4.80 -5.92
N VAL A 39 -10.43 -4.80 -5.36
CA VAL A 39 -9.80 -3.66 -4.71
C VAL A 39 -8.54 -3.31 -5.50
N LEU A 40 -8.38 -2.03 -5.83
CA LEU A 40 -7.15 -1.49 -6.40
C LEU A 40 -6.44 -0.66 -5.32
N ALA A 41 -5.17 -0.95 -5.09
CA ALA A 41 -4.35 -0.21 -4.15
C ALA A 41 -2.94 -0.01 -4.69
N VAL A 42 -2.25 0.98 -4.11
CA VAL A 42 -0.85 1.27 -4.40
C VAL A 42 -0.04 1.36 -3.11
N ILE A 43 1.26 1.10 -3.21
CA ILE A 43 2.23 1.23 -2.12
C ILE A 43 3.50 1.94 -2.59
N GLU A 44 3.94 2.92 -1.81
CA GLU A 44 5.26 3.55 -1.99
C GLU A 44 6.38 2.61 -1.57
N HIS A 45 7.40 2.47 -2.42
CA HIS A 45 8.52 1.58 -2.13
C HIS A 45 9.39 2.07 -0.96
N ALA A 46 9.67 3.38 -0.89
CA ALA A 46 10.50 3.97 0.16
C ALA A 46 9.81 3.97 1.53
N THR A 47 8.62 4.58 1.61
CA THR A 47 7.93 4.86 2.88
C THR A 47 6.99 3.73 3.31
N ARG A 48 6.69 2.78 2.41
CA ARG A 48 5.64 1.78 2.59
C ARG A 48 4.25 2.37 2.74
N ARG A 49 4.05 3.66 2.49
CA ARG A 49 2.73 4.28 2.55
C ARG A 49 1.82 3.62 1.52
N ILE A 50 0.67 3.16 1.97
CA ILE A 50 -0.35 2.61 1.08
C ILE A 50 -1.42 3.65 0.78
N ARG A 51 -2.08 3.47 -0.37
CA ARG A 51 -3.32 4.16 -0.73
C ARG A 51 -4.28 3.15 -1.32
N ILE A 52 -5.49 3.06 -0.77
CA ILE A 52 -6.53 2.20 -1.30
C ILE A 52 -7.40 3.05 -2.22
N LEU A 53 -7.23 2.86 -3.52
CA LEU A 53 -7.82 3.73 -4.52
C LEU A 53 -9.33 3.46 -4.70
N GLY A 54 -9.78 2.25 -4.40
CA GLY A 54 -11.19 1.93 -4.31
C GLY A 54 -11.50 0.44 -4.39
N ALA A 55 -12.79 0.12 -4.27
CA ALA A 55 -13.31 -1.22 -4.41
C ALA A 55 -14.61 -1.23 -5.25
N THR A 56 -14.77 -2.25 -6.10
CA THR A 56 -15.94 -2.40 -6.99
C THR A 56 -16.21 -3.87 -7.32
N ALA A 57 -17.48 -4.24 -7.56
CA ALA A 57 -17.83 -5.53 -8.15
C ALA A 57 -17.45 -5.61 -9.64
N HIS A 58 -17.35 -4.46 -10.30
CA HIS A 58 -17.14 -4.36 -11.75
C HIS A 58 -16.01 -3.36 -12.04
N PRO A 59 -14.75 -3.83 -12.17
CA PRO A 59 -13.60 -2.99 -12.49
C PRO A 59 -13.62 -2.63 -13.99
N THR A 60 -14.61 -1.83 -14.39
CA THR A 60 -14.76 -1.36 -15.78
C THR A 60 -13.63 -0.41 -16.14
N ALA A 61 -13.33 -0.28 -17.43
CA ALA A 61 -12.28 0.62 -17.90
C ALA A 61 -12.48 2.07 -17.42
N GLY A 62 -13.73 2.56 -17.39
CA GLY A 62 -14.07 3.89 -16.87
C GLY A 62 -13.80 4.04 -15.38
N TRP A 63 -14.13 3.02 -14.58
CA TRP A 63 -13.81 3.01 -13.15
C TRP A 63 -12.30 3.03 -12.93
N VAL A 64 -11.54 2.15 -13.61
CA VAL A 64 -10.08 2.06 -13.45
C VAL A 64 -9.38 3.35 -13.89
N ALA A 65 -9.82 3.96 -14.99
CA ALA A 65 -9.29 5.24 -15.46
C ALA A 65 -9.58 6.38 -14.47
N GLN A 66 -10.78 6.44 -13.89
CA GLN A 66 -11.08 7.43 -12.86
C GLN A 66 -10.22 7.24 -11.61
N THR A 67 -10.00 5.98 -11.22
CA THR A 67 -9.12 5.63 -10.11
C THR A 67 -7.67 6.07 -10.37
N ALA A 68 -7.18 5.97 -11.61
CA ALA A 68 -5.88 6.52 -12.01
C ALA A 68 -5.79 8.04 -11.87
N ARG A 69 -6.83 8.78 -12.31
CA ARG A 69 -6.87 10.25 -12.15
C ARG A 69 -6.87 10.65 -10.69
N ASN A 70 -7.65 9.96 -9.87
CA ASN A 70 -7.69 10.20 -8.42
C ASN A 70 -6.32 9.96 -7.78
N LEU A 71 -5.59 8.93 -8.22
CA LEU A 71 -4.22 8.68 -7.77
C LEU A 71 -3.29 9.84 -8.16
N VAL A 72 -3.33 10.30 -9.40
CA VAL A 72 -2.49 11.43 -9.86
C VAL A 72 -2.76 12.68 -9.01
N MET A 73 -4.03 13.05 -8.82
CA MET A 73 -4.40 14.20 -7.99
C MET A 73 -3.88 14.07 -6.54
N ASP A 74 -4.00 12.89 -5.92
CA ASP A 74 -3.49 12.69 -4.55
C ASP A 74 -1.95 12.72 -4.48
N LEU A 75 -1.25 12.24 -5.51
CA LEU A 75 0.22 12.33 -5.58
C LEU A 75 0.68 13.79 -5.71
N GLU A 76 -0.03 14.59 -6.49
CA GLU A 76 0.20 16.03 -6.64
C GLU A 76 -0.05 16.77 -5.32
N ASP A 77 -1.19 16.53 -4.68
CA ASP A 77 -1.57 17.15 -3.40
C ASP A 77 -0.58 16.82 -2.27
N THR A 78 -0.02 15.61 -2.28
CA THR A 78 0.98 15.17 -1.29
C THR A 78 2.41 15.59 -1.62
N GLY A 79 2.65 16.20 -2.78
CA GLY A 79 4.00 16.56 -3.27
C GLY A 79 4.90 15.35 -3.50
N CYS A 80 4.34 14.16 -3.67
CA CYS A 80 5.09 12.93 -3.83
C CYS A 80 5.68 12.86 -5.24
N GLN A 81 7.02 12.90 -5.36
CA GLN A 81 7.71 12.86 -6.65
C GLN A 81 7.85 11.42 -7.17
N VAL A 82 6.74 10.82 -7.58
CA VAL A 82 6.71 9.52 -8.25
C VAL A 82 7.15 9.67 -9.71
N LYS A 83 8.00 8.74 -10.18
CA LYS A 83 8.41 8.62 -11.59
C LYS A 83 8.01 7.29 -12.21
N TYR A 84 7.90 6.24 -11.40
CA TYR A 84 7.62 4.89 -11.89
C TYR A 84 6.47 4.26 -11.10
N LEU A 85 5.53 3.65 -11.82
CA LEU A 85 4.51 2.77 -11.26
C LEU A 85 4.75 1.33 -11.74
N ILE A 86 5.05 0.43 -10.81
CA ILE A 86 5.16 -1.00 -11.10
C ILE A 86 3.77 -1.64 -10.99
N ARG A 87 3.34 -2.39 -12.01
CA ARG A 87 2.13 -3.21 -11.93
C ARG A 87 2.31 -4.52 -12.68
N ASP A 88 1.45 -5.48 -12.38
CA ASP A 88 1.39 -6.72 -13.14
C ASP A 88 0.70 -6.52 -14.51
N ARG A 89 0.59 -7.61 -15.27
CA ARG A 89 -0.07 -7.61 -16.60
C ARG A 89 -1.55 -7.99 -16.53
N ASP A 90 -2.23 -7.80 -15.40
CA ASP A 90 -3.65 -8.14 -15.30
C ASP A 90 -4.47 -7.38 -16.37
N ARG A 91 -5.39 -8.09 -17.03
CA ARG A 91 -6.27 -7.53 -18.05
C ARG A 91 -7.26 -6.50 -17.48
N LYS A 92 -7.39 -6.41 -16.16
CA LYS A 92 -8.18 -5.37 -15.48
C LYS A 92 -7.60 -3.97 -15.69
N TYR A 93 -6.33 -3.83 -16.07
CA TYR A 93 -5.74 -2.54 -16.42
C TYR A 93 -6.04 -2.20 -17.89
N PRO A 94 -6.94 -1.22 -18.18
CA PRO A 94 -7.12 -0.72 -19.53
C PRO A 94 -5.90 0.10 -19.95
N ALA A 95 -5.66 0.23 -21.26
CA ALA A 95 -4.60 1.10 -21.79
C ALA A 95 -4.71 2.56 -21.28
N LEU A 96 -5.95 3.03 -21.08
CA LEU A 96 -6.23 4.36 -20.55
C LEU A 96 -5.67 4.59 -19.14
N PHE A 97 -5.49 3.54 -18.33
CA PHE A 97 -4.82 3.66 -17.03
C PHE A 97 -3.37 4.12 -17.20
N ASP A 98 -2.64 3.49 -18.12
CA ASP A 98 -1.25 3.84 -18.39
C ASP A 98 -1.13 5.23 -19.04
N THR A 99 -2.08 5.59 -19.92
CA THR A 99 -2.11 6.93 -20.54
C THR A 99 -2.28 8.04 -19.50
N VAL A 100 -3.21 7.89 -18.55
CA VAL A 100 -3.42 8.90 -17.49
C VAL A 100 -2.16 9.10 -16.64
N LEU A 101 -1.43 8.03 -16.35
CA LEU A 101 -0.16 8.12 -15.60
C LEU A 101 0.95 8.75 -16.44
N ALA A 102 1.06 8.40 -17.71
CA ALA A 102 2.04 8.97 -18.62
C ALA A 102 1.83 10.49 -18.81
N ASP A 103 0.58 10.95 -18.90
CA ASP A 103 0.24 12.38 -18.98
C ASP A 103 0.66 13.15 -17.71
N ALA A 104 0.72 12.46 -16.57
CA ALA A 104 1.26 12.98 -15.30
C ALA A 104 2.78 12.80 -15.16
N GLY A 105 3.47 12.29 -16.19
CA GLY A 105 4.91 12.04 -16.18
C GLY A 105 5.34 10.84 -15.32
N ILE A 106 4.44 9.87 -15.13
CA ILE A 106 4.70 8.61 -14.42
C ILE A 106 4.78 7.45 -15.42
N ASP A 107 5.96 6.84 -15.50
CA ASP A 107 6.21 5.70 -16.37
C ASP A 107 5.68 4.40 -15.75
N VAL A 108 4.86 3.67 -16.52
CA VAL A 108 4.38 2.35 -16.10
C VAL A 108 5.39 1.26 -16.43
N VAL A 109 5.84 0.54 -15.40
CA VAL A 109 6.77 -0.58 -15.49
C VAL A 109 6.01 -1.89 -15.26
N LEU A 110 5.89 -2.69 -16.31
CA LEU A 110 5.24 -4.00 -16.20
C LEU A 110 6.18 -5.02 -15.57
N THR A 111 5.70 -5.78 -14.58
CA THR A 111 6.44 -6.94 -14.05
C THR A 111 6.74 -7.94 -15.16
N GLY A 112 7.81 -8.74 -15.06
CA GLY A 112 8.09 -9.84 -15.99
C GLY A 112 7.00 -10.91 -15.96
N ILE A 113 6.83 -11.66 -17.06
CA ILE A 113 5.80 -12.72 -17.12
C ILE A 113 6.14 -13.74 -16.03
N ARG A 114 5.17 -14.05 -15.15
CA ARG A 114 5.36 -14.95 -14.00
C ARG A 114 6.52 -14.54 -13.07
N THR A 115 6.75 -13.23 -12.93
CA THR A 115 7.82 -12.69 -12.05
C THR A 115 7.22 -11.87 -10.90
N PRO A 116 6.54 -12.51 -9.93
CA PRO A 116 5.90 -11.80 -8.80
C PRO A 116 6.92 -11.07 -7.93
N ARG A 117 8.20 -11.46 -7.97
CA ARG A 117 9.29 -10.80 -7.25
C ARG A 117 9.47 -9.33 -7.64
N MET A 118 9.08 -8.93 -8.86
CA MET A 118 9.14 -7.53 -9.26
C MET A 118 8.11 -6.66 -8.52
N ASN A 119 7.01 -7.25 -8.05
CA ASN A 119 5.96 -6.58 -7.26
C ASN A 119 5.96 -7.03 -5.79
N ALA A 120 7.08 -7.57 -5.28
CA ALA A 120 7.12 -8.27 -3.99
C ALA A 120 6.64 -7.43 -2.79
N ILE A 121 6.84 -6.11 -2.85
CA ILE A 121 6.43 -5.18 -1.80
C ILE A 121 4.89 -5.12 -1.72
N MET A 122 4.25 -4.94 -2.88
CA MET A 122 2.80 -4.91 -2.99
C MET A 122 2.19 -6.28 -2.65
N GLU A 123 2.74 -7.36 -3.19
CA GLU A 123 2.29 -8.73 -2.92
C GLU A 123 2.36 -9.10 -1.42
N ARG A 124 3.45 -8.69 -0.76
CA ARG A 124 3.60 -8.87 0.70
C ARG A 124 2.55 -8.05 1.46
N TRP A 125 2.30 -6.83 1.01
CA TRP A 125 1.27 -5.98 1.60
C TRP A 125 -0.12 -6.59 1.43
N VAL A 126 -0.51 -7.04 0.23
CA VAL A 126 -1.81 -7.68 -0.03
C VAL A 126 -2.03 -8.86 0.91
N ARG A 127 -1.01 -9.72 1.07
CA ARG A 127 -1.06 -10.85 2.02
C ARG A 127 -1.30 -10.39 3.47
N THR A 128 -0.69 -9.27 3.85
CA THR A 128 -0.83 -8.70 5.18
C THR A 128 -2.23 -8.12 5.39
N CYS A 129 -2.75 -7.37 4.41
CA CYS A 129 -4.12 -6.86 4.42
C CYS A 129 -5.14 -8.01 4.53
N ARG A 130 -4.94 -9.12 3.80
CA ARG A 130 -5.81 -10.29 3.92
C ARG A 130 -5.82 -10.85 5.34
N ARG A 131 -4.63 -11.19 5.86
CA ARG A 131 -4.47 -11.84 7.16
C ARG A 131 -4.93 -10.98 8.34
N GLU A 132 -4.72 -9.67 8.26
CA GLU A 132 -5.00 -8.74 9.36
C GLU A 132 -6.42 -8.17 9.31
N LEU A 133 -7.01 -8.04 8.11
CA LEU A 133 -8.33 -7.44 7.93
C LEU A 133 -9.34 -8.41 7.32
N LEU A 134 -9.11 -8.84 6.07
CA LEU A 134 -10.17 -9.47 5.25
C LEU A 134 -10.53 -10.88 5.74
N ASP A 135 -9.56 -11.65 6.21
CA ASP A 135 -9.77 -13.01 6.72
C ASP A 135 -10.41 -13.00 8.12
N ARG A 136 -10.50 -11.83 8.77
CA ARG A 136 -11.05 -11.64 10.12
C ARG A 136 -12.35 -10.84 10.16
N THR A 137 -12.84 -10.40 8.99
CA THR A 137 -14.00 -9.52 8.89
C THR A 137 -15.01 -10.09 7.90
N LEU A 138 -16.24 -10.31 8.34
CA LEU A 138 -17.34 -10.66 7.43
C LEU A 138 -17.79 -9.43 6.64
N ILE A 139 -17.30 -9.33 5.41
CA ILE A 139 -17.62 -8.21 4.52
C ILE A 139 -19.07 -8.30 4.06
N LEU A 140 -19.90 -7.32 4.42
CA LEU A 140 -21.34 -7.37 4.15
C LEU A 140 -21.68 -6.96 2.71
N ASN A 141 -21.04 -5.90 2.23
CA ASN A 141 -21.23 -5.32 0.90
C ASN A 141 -20.06 -4.38 0.58
N GLN A 142 -20.07 -3.77 -0.61
CA GLN A 142 -19.02 -2.85 -1.06
C GLN A 142 -18.83 -1.64 -0.15
N ARG A 143 -19.91 -1.08 0.42
CA ARG A 143 -19.81 0.07 1.34
C ARG A 143 -19.12 -0.33 2.64
N HIS A 144 -19.46 -1.50 3.19
CA HIS A 144 -18.77 -2.02 4.37
C HIS A 144 -17.29 -2.29 4.06
N LEU A 145 -16.96 -2.88 2.91
CA LEU A 145 -15.58 -3.09 2.50
C LEU A 145 -14.80 -1.77 2.42
N LEU A 146 -15.35 -0.74 1.78
CA LEU A 146 -14.71 0.56 1.68
C LEU A 146 -14.46 1.20 3.05
N HIS A 147 -15.40 1.07 4.00
CA HIS A 147 -15.18 1.54 5.36
C HIS A 147 -14.05 0.78 6.06
N ALA A 148 -14.09 -0.56 6.01
CA ALA A 148 -13.06 -1.41 6.62
C ALA A 148 -11.66 -1.13 6.04
N LEU A 149 -11.56 -0.94 4.73
CA LEU A 149 -10.32 -0.61 4.04
C LEU A 149 -9.80 0.77 4.45
N ARG A 150 -10.66 1.80 4.58
CA ARG A 150 -10.24 3.14 5.04
C ARG A 150 -9.71 3.13 6.48
N GLU A 151 -10.37 2.41 7.36
CA GLU A 151 -9.88 2.22 8.74
C GLU A 151 -8.53 1.49 8.73
N TYR A 152 -8.39 0.46 7.90
CA TYR A 152 -7.12 -0.26 7.75
C TYR A 152 -6.01 0.60 7.17
N GLU A 153 -6.30 1.45 6.17
CA GLU A 153 -5.33 2.38 5.60
C GLU A 153 -4.81 3.37 6.65
N THR A 154 -5.73 3.95 7.42
CA THR A 154 -5.39 4.86 8.53
C THR A 154 -4.50 4.17 9.56
N PHE A 155 -4.89 2.96 9.98
CA PHE A 155 -4.12 2.13 10.91
C PHE A 155 -2.73 1.78 10.36
N TYR A 156 -2.67 1.31 9.11
CA TYR A 156 -1.43 0.84 8.48
C TYR A 156 -0.41 1.97 8.33
N ASN A 157 -0.88 3.15 7.90
CA ASN A 157 -0.03 4.30 7.63
C ASN A 157 0.34 5.08 8.91
N GLY A 158 -0.53 5.10 9.92
CA GLY A 158 -0.35 5.90 11.15
C GLY A 158 0.19 5.14 12.36
N HIS A 159 -0.09 3.83 12.47
CA HIS A 159 0.14 3.06 13.69
C HIS A 159 0.98 1.80 13.50
N ARG A 160 0.82 1.09 12.38
CA ARG A 160 1.49 -0.19 12.16
C ARG A 160 3.00 0.02 11.90
N PRO A 161 3.92 -0.57 12.70
CA PRO A 161 5.35 -0.49 12.43
C PRO A 161 5.77 -1.42 11.29
N HIS A 162 6.78 -1.03 10.52
CA HIS A 162 7.27 -1.83 9.39
C HIS A 162 8.77 -2.03 9.42
N GLN A 163 9.21 -3.29 9.51
CA GLN A 163 10.64 -3.66 9.47
C GLN A 163 11.37 -3.15 8.21
N GLY A 164 10.64 -3.00 7.09
CA GLY A 164 11.21 -2.49 5.84
C GLY A 164 11.59 -1.02 5.86
N ILE A 165 11.24 -0.29 6.91
CA ILE A 165 11.60 1.11 7.19
C ILE A 165 12.02 1.28 8.66
N ALA A 166 12.90 0.39 9.14
CA ALA A 166 13.46 0.43 10.49
C ALA A 166 12.43 0.38 11.64
N ASN A 167 11.25 -0.22 11.42
CA ASN A 167 10.11 -0.23 12.35
C ASN A 167 9.44 1.15 12.55
N ALA A 168 9.74 2.13 11.71
CA ALA A 168 8.95 3.34 11.61
C ALA A 168 7.56 3.05 11.02
N ARG A 169 6.70 4.08 11.07
CA ARG A 169 5.35 4.06 10.50
C ARG A 169 5.37 4.96 9.25
N PRO A 170 4.58 4.67 8.20
CA PRO A 170 4.71 5.39 6.93
C PRO A 170 4.47 6.90 7.05
N LEU A 171 3.57 7.33 7.95
CA LEU A 171 3.26 8.74 8.21
C LEU A 171 3.76 9.24 9.57
N ALA A 172 4.53 8.44 10.31
CA ALA A 172 5.09 8.85 11.59
C ALA A 172 6.51 8.28 11.76
N PRO A 173 7.55 9.15 11.77
CA PRO A 173 8.92 8.71 11.98
C PRO A 173 9.07 8.08 13.37
N LEU A 174 10.17 7.34 13.57
CA LEU A 174 10.50 6.80 14.88
C LEU A 174 10.64 7.94 15.89
N PRO A 175 9.97 7.85 17.06
CA PRO A 175 10.23 8.77 18.15
C PRO A 175 11.65 8.56 18.68
N GLU A 176 12.19 9.58 19.36
CA GLU A 176 13.46 9.45 20.05
C GLU A 176 13.39 8.31 21.09
N PRO A 177 14.43 7.47 21.18
CA PRO A 177 14.49 6.42 22.19
C PRO A 177 14.40 7.01 23.59
N ILE A 178 13.53 6.44 24.43
CA ILE A 178 13.51 6.75 25.85
C ILE A 178 14.68 6.01 26.50
N THR A 179 15.68 6.76 26.97
CA THR A 179 16.89 6.23 27.61
C THR A 179 16.81 6.18 29.13
N ASP A 180 15.83 6.89 29.71
CA ASP A 180 15.58 6.95 31.15
C ASP A 180 14.70 5.75 31.60
N PRO A 181 15.22 4.83 32.44
CA PRO A 181 14.46 3.69 32.95
C PRO A 181 13.24 4.08 33.77
N ASP A 182 13.30 5.18 34.54
CA ASP A 182 12.17 5.59 35.38
C ASP A 182 11.01 6.05 34.50
N ARG A 183 11.31 6.82 33.45
CA ARG A 183 10.34 7.22 32.43
C ARG A 183 9.73 6.03 31.69
N LEU A 184 10.50 4.97 31.43
CA LEU A 184 9.99 3.73 30.82
C LEU A 184 8.98 3.01 31.72
N THR A 185 9.23 2.96 33.03
CA THR A 185 8.32 2.31 33.98
C THR A 185 7.01 3.08 34.21
N GLN A 186 7.00 4.38 33.92
CA GLN A 186 5.85 5.26 34.09
C GLN A 186 4.99 5.43 32.82
N LEU A 187 5.30 4.72 31.73
CA LEU A 187 4.53 4.81 30.49
C LEU A 187 3.08 4.32 30.69
N ASP A 188 2.09 5.20 30.56
CA ASP A 188 0.67 4.81 30.47
C ASP A 188 0.36 4.41 29.02
N ILE A 189 0.41 3.11 28.73
CA ILE A 189 0.08 2.59 27.40
C ILE A 189 -1.40 2.22 27.34
N ARG A 190 -2.15 2.94 26.51
CA ARG A 190 -3.56 2.66 26.24
C ARG A 190 -3.74 1.95 24.91
N ARG A 191 -4.64 0.96 24.93
CA ARG A 191 -5.09 0.26 23.73
C ARG A 191 -6.38 0.90 23.21
N ARG A 192 -6.40 1.19 21.91
CA ARG A 192 -7.59 1.61 21.18
C ARG A 192 -7.95 0.56 20.14
N ASP A 193 -9.19 0.09 20.20
CA ASP A 193 -9.71 -0.87 19.24
C ASP A 193 -10.36 -0.16 18.04
N ARG A 194 -10.12 -0.72 16.85
CA ARG A 194 -10.80 -0.33 15.60
C ARG A 194 -11.48 -1.53 14.97
N LEU A 195 -12.52 -1.26 14.18
CA LEU A 195 -13.32 -2.28 13.49
C LEU A 195 -13.78 -3.40 14.45
N GLY A 196 -14.31 -3.02 15.61
CA GLY A 196 -14.79 -3.99 16.62
C GLY A 196 -13.69 -4.86 17.23
N GLY A 197 -12.44 -4.37 17.26
CA GLY A 197 -11.31 -5.10 17.83
C GLY A 197 -10.58 -6.00 16.83
N VAL A 198 -10.82 -5.85 15.53
CA VAL A 198 -9.99 -6.51 14.50
C VAL A 198 -8.59 -5.91 14.44
N LEU A 199 -8.50 -4.59 14.63
CA LEU A 199 -7.25 -3.84 14.65
C LEU A 199 -7.04 -3.22 16.04
N HIS A 200 -5.80 -3.20 16.50
CA HIS A 200 -5.41 -2.68 17.80
C HIS A 200 -4.33 -1.63 17.64
N GLU A 201 -4.60 -0.42 18.13
CA GLU A 201 -3.65 0.68 18.24
C GLU A 201 -3.19 0.79 19.69
N TYR A 202 -1.90 1.07 19.89
CA TYR A 202 -1.34 1.30 21.21
C TYR A 202 -0.67 2.67 21.20
N GLU A 203 -1.05 3.51 22.16
CA GLU A 203 -0.54 4.88 22.31
C GLU A 203 -0.17 5.14 23.77
N HIS A 204 0.80 6.03 23.96
CA HIS A 204 1.10 6.54 25.29
C HIS A 204 0.09 7.65 25.63
N ALA A 205 -0.68 7.47 26.69
CA ALA A 205 -1.52 8.51 27.25
C ALA A 205 -0.64 9.50 28.00
N ALA A 206 -0.44 10.68 27.40
CA ALA A 206 0.23 11.79 28.05
C ALA A 206 -0.58 12.32 29.24
#